data_AF-A0A7V8FJH2-F1
#
_entry.id   AF-A0A7V8FJH2-F1
#
_cell.length_a   1.000
_cell.length_b   1.000
_cell.length_c   1.000
_cell.angle_alpha   90.00
_cell.angle_beta   90.00
_cell.angle_gamma   90.00
#
_symmetry.space_group_name_H-M   'P 1'
#
loop_
_entity.id
_entity.type
_entity.pdbx_description
1 polymer ?
#
loop_
_entity_poly.entity_id
_entity_poly.type
_entity_poly.pdbx_seq_one_letter_code
_entity_poly.pdbx_strand_id
1 'polypeptide(L)'
;MLEQDAASQLERHLREEGVLRHVSVIIRLDTEDRSLTINFGPGYLPGKYDSYGERFLYPMASSLRFYAEKSGLEVNDIRFLFEGRALEAYFPEDLAVSPRKAARSLRSSVLVSSSHGYIALHPTRAWEYQRPAPLGIQEDTLSPVYGDELEALIVQRSGLAVHRARSRSDDLHPESGKPWEHMSSRYHLKALFPDRLDMWNEFPDSPNANREVDEDIRAQPNYANHLGVDAMLSLHTNGHDSAAVRGAEVYHHRSKPEDKALGDSILCAMREIIHAQEGYEEFPIRTQSNPASHGENRIGTMPSVIVETAYHSNPEDVAALQDPVFRTASMKGVEKGYRLFREGKDCQPLAADLIESIRLSQGQEQQVDVPFKGYPQYPIELITTNVGCPPGWTCTDGKVHIEAEGAKPSQVTMRCDNGRSGPTFWETRVVDADGVKSPAVRHSVQCIRNSRDADGLVDPAGTITAVSS
;
A
#
# COMPACT_ATOMS: atom_id res chain seq x y z
N MET A 1 13.76 -0.27 -31.36
CA MET A 1 14.36 0.47 -30.22
C MET A 1 14.40 -0.39 -28.97
N LEU A 2 13.26 -0.76 -28.36
CA LEU A 2 13.23 -1.60 -27.14
C LEU A 2 14.01 -2.92 -27.29
N GLU A 3 13.87 -3.62 -28.44
CA GLU A 3 14.62 -4.86 -28.69
C GLU A 3 16.14 -4.65 -28.73
N GLN A 4 16.60 -3.56 -29.35
CA GLN A 4 18.02 -3.23 -29.44
C GLN A 4 18.60 -2.85 -28.07
N ASP A 5 17.82 -2.14 -27.27
CA ASP A 5 18.18 -1.78 -25.89
C ASP A 5 18.29 -3.03 -25.01
N ALA A 6 17.27 -3.90 -25.02
CA ALA A 6 17.29 -5.15 -24.27
C ALA A 6 18.45 -6.07 -24.70
N ALA A 7 18.72 -6.19 -26.00
CA ALA A 7 19.86 -6.94 -26.50
C ALA A 7 21.20 -6.36 -26.03
N SER A 8 21.35 -5.02 -26.03
CA SER A 8 22.56 -4.34 -25.58
C SER A 8 22.79 -4.48 -24.07
N GLN A 9 21.72 -4.42 -23.28
CA GLN A 9 21.77 -4.66 -21.84
C GLN A 9 22.19 -6.11 -21.55
N LEU A 10 21.61 -7.10 -22.24
CA LEU A 10 21.98 -8.51 -22.09
C LEU A 10 23.43 -8.77 -22.48
N GLU A 11 23.90 -8.21 -23.60
CA GLU A 11 25.29 -8.38 -24.02
C GLU A 11 26.27 -7.83 -22.98
N ARG A 12 25.94 -6.67 -22.37
CA ARG A 12 26.74 -6.07 -21.30
C ARG A 12 26.78 -6.96 -20.06
N HIS A 13 25.62 -7.44 -19.61
CA HIS A 13 25.51 -8.34 -18.47
C HIS A 13 26.32 -9.63 -18.68
N LEU A 14 26.19 -10.29 -19.84
CA LEU A 14 26.96 -11.49 -20.17
C LEU A 14 28.47 -11.23 -20.25
N ARG A 15 28.87 -10.02 -20.65
CA ARG A 15 30.28 -9.61 -20.67
C ARG A 15 30.83 -9.43 -19.26
N GLU A 16 30.06 -8.81 -18.37
CA GLU A 16 30.41 -8.60 -16.96
C GLU A 16 30.53 -9.94 -16.22
N GLU A 17 29.68 -10.91 -16.54
CA GLU A 17 29.76 -12.30 -16.05
C GLU A 17 30.91 -13.11 -16.67
N GLY A 18 31.63 -12.56 -17.66
CA GLY A 18 32.74 -13.25 -18.34
C GLY A 18 32.30 -14.34 -19.33
N VAL A 19 31.03 -14.36 -19.73
CA VAL A 19 30.41 -15.39 -20.58
C VAL A 19 29.95 -14.82 -21.92
N LEU A 20 30.72 -13.89 -22.50
CA LEU A 20 30.36 -13.15 -23.71
C LEU A 20 29.91 -14.09 -24.84
N ARG A 21 28.63 -14.01 -25.19
CA ARG A 21 27.98 -14.74 -26.29
C ARG A 21 26.83 -13.92 -26.84
N HIS A 22 26.50 -14.13 -28.10
CA HIS A 22 25.33 -13.50 -28.70
C HIS A 22 24.06 -14.30 -28.35
N VAL A 23 23.10 -13.65 -27.73
CA VAL A 23 21.77 -14.21 -27.42
C VAL A 23 20.73 -13.35 -28.14
N SER A 24 19.87 -13.97 -28.93
CA SER A 24 18.79 -13.26 -29.62
C SER A 24 17.76 -12.77 -28.60
N VAL A 25 17.29 -11.53 -28.74
CA VAL A 25 16.21 -10.98 -27.92
C VAL A 25 15.06 -10.58 -28.83
N ILE A 26 13.85 -11.06 -28.54
CA ILE A 26 12.63 -10.71 -29.27
C ILE A 26 11.66 -10.09 -28.28
N ILE A 27 11.12 -8.92 -28.60
CA ILE A 27 10.09 -8.26 -27.77
C ILE A 27 8.77 -8.24 -28.51
N ARG A 28 7.73 -8.73 -27.84
CA ARG A 28 6.34 -8.62 -28.30
C ARG A 28 5.57 -7.70 -27.38
N LEU A 29 4.91 -6.71 -27.97
CA LEU A 29 3.98 -5.85 -27.28
C LEU A 29 2.57 -6.40 -27.49
N ASP A 30 1.85 -6.59 -26.39
CA ASP A 30 0.41 -6.79 -26.39
C ASP A 30 -0.26 -5.49 -25.92
N THR A 31 -0.97 -4.83 -26.83
CA THR A 31 -1.63 -3.56 -26.53
C THR A 31 -2.95 -3.74 -25.79
N GLU A 32 -3.60 -4.90 -25.92
CA GLU A 32 -4.85 -5.18 -25.21
C GLU A 32 -4.57 -5.48 -23.74
N ASP A 33 -3.60 -6.36 -23.49
CA ASP A 33 -3.17 -6.74 -22.15
C ASP A 33 -2.21 -5.72 -21.51
N ARG A 34 -1.79 -4.69 -22.27
CA ARG A 34 -0.78 -3.70 -21.84
C ARG A 34 0.49 -4.39 -21.31
N SER A 35 0.98 -5.38 -22.06
CA SER A 35 2.09 -6.23 -21.62
C SER A 35 3.24 -6.27 -22.64
N LEU A 36 4.45 -6.39 -22.13
CA LEU A 36 5.66 -6.66 -22.92
C LEU A 36 6.15 -8.06 -22.62
N THR A 37 6.34 -8.88 -23.66
CA THR A 37 6.99 -10.19 -23.56
C THR A 37 8.37 -10.12 -24.18
N ILE A 38 9.41 -10.33 -23.38
CA ILE A 38 10.80 -10.40 -23.78
C ILE A 38 11.20 -11.87 -23.82
N ASN A 39 11.55 -12.38 -25.00
CA ASN A 39 12.01 -13.75 -25.17
C ASN A 39 13.51 -13.77 -25.47
N PHE A 40 14.28 -14.37 -24.57
CA PHE A 40 15.69 -14.66 -24.74
C PHE A 40 15.86 -15.98 -25.49
N GLY A 41 16.68 -15.98 -26.54
CA GLY A 41 17.05 -17.19 -27.25
C GLY A 41 18.00 -18.09 -26.45
N PRO A 42 18.50 -19.17 -27.07
CA PRO A 42 19.44 -20.07 -26.42
C PRO A 42 20.68 -19.33 -25.92
N GLY A 43 21.10 -19.66 -24.70
CA GLY A 43 22.36 -19.16 -24.12
C GLY A 43 22.23 -18.25 -22.90
N TYR A 44 21.01 -17.88 -22.50
CA TYR A 44 20.73 -17.21 -21.23
C TYR A 44 19.56 -17.87 -20.51
N LEU A 45 19.80 -18.38 -19.31
CA LEU A 45 18.80 -18.92 -18.41
C LEU A 45 19.30 -18.70 -16.97
N PRO A 46 18.74 -17.75 -16.22
CA PRO A 46 19.06 -17.58 -14.83
C PRO A 46 18.45 -18.72 -14.00
N GLY A 47 19.00 -18.98 -12.81
CA GLY A 47 18.58 -20.05 -11.92
C GLY A 47 18.61 -19.67 -10.44
N LYS A 48 18.61 -20.68 -9.57
CA LYS A 48 18.54 -20.45 -8.12
C LYS A 48 19.79 -19.80 -7.52
N TYR A 49 20.95 -19.96 -8.14
CA TYR A 49 22.25 -19.50 -7.62
C TYR A 49 22.52 -18.02 -7.87
N ASP A 50 21.75 -17.39 -8.76
CA ASP A 50 21.80 -15.98 -9.16
C ASP A 50 20.45 -15.28 -8.87
N SER A 51 19.69 -15.78 -7.89
CA SER A 51 18.37 -15.27 -7.51
C SER A 51 17.44 -15.08 -8.71
N TYR A 52 17.42 -16.05 -9.64
CA TYR A 52 16.58 -16.04 -10.83
C TYR A 52 16.82 -14.83 -11.74
N GLY A 53 18.03 -14.27 -11.71
CA GLY A 53 18.44 -13.16 -12.57
C GLY A 53 17.84 -11.82 -12.12
N GLU A 54 17.28 -11.74 -10.91
CA GLU A 54 16.64 -10.55 -10.33
C GLU A 54 17.46 -9.27 -10.54
N ARG A 55 18.78 -9.34 -10.28
CA ARG A 55 19.68 -8.17 -10.38
C ARG A 55 19.86 -7.64 -11.81
N PHE A 56 19.50 -8.42 -12.82
CA PHE A 56 19.57 -8.02 -14.23
C PHE A 56 18.17 -7.80 -14.83
N LEU A 57 17.26 -8.75 -14.62
CA LEU A 57 15.93 -8.74 -15.23
C LEU A 57 15.07 -7.58 -14.72
N TYR A 58 15.14 -7.21 -13.44
CA TYR A 58 14.28 -6.15 -12.91
C TYR A 58 14.73 -4.75 -13.29
N PRO A 59 16.03 -4.38 -13.24
CA PRO A 59 16.49 -3.13 -13.84
C PRO A 59 16.16 -3.03 -15.34
N MET A 60 16.27 -4.14 -16.07
CA MET A 60 15.85 -4.20 -17.47
C MET A 60 14.34 -3.96 -17.62
N ALA A 61 13.51 -4.65 -16.84
CA ALA A 61 12.06 -4.46 -16.87
C ALA A 61 11.68 -3.01 -16.56
N SER A 62 12.25 -2.43 -15.52
CA SER A 62 12.03 -1.02 -15.16
C SER A 62 12.41 -0.08 -16.29
N SER A 63 13.58 -0.28 -16.90
CA SER A 63 14.06 0.56 -18.02
C SER A 63 13.16 0.45 -19.25
N LEU A 64 12.79 -0.77 -19.65
CA LEU A 64 11.90 -1.02 -20.78
C LEU A 64 10.51 -0.40 -20.55
N ARG A 65 10.00 -0.50 -19.33
CA ARG A 65 8.74 0.12 -18.92
C ARG A 65 8.81 1.64 -19.04
N PHE A 66 9.86 2.23 -18.47
CA PHE A 66 10.10 3.67 -18.54
C PHE A 66 10.11 4.16 -19.99
N TYR A 67 10.82 3.48 -20.89
CA TYR A 67 10.85 3.87 -22.31
C TYR A 67 9.49 3.68 -23.02
N ALA A 68 8.74 2.63 -22.67
CA ALA A 68 7.41 2.40 -23.21
C ALA A 68 6.42 3.49 -22.77
N GLU A 69 6.37 3.78 -21.46
CA GLU A 69 5.48 4.79 -20.87
C GLU A 69 5.80 6.18 -21.40
N LYS A 70 7.08 6.52 -21.54
CA LYS A 70 7.52 7.79 -22.15
C LYS A 70 7.10 7.93 -23.62
N SER A 71 6.80 6.81 -24.27
CA SER A 71 6.29 6.75 -25.65
C SER A 71 4.76 6.70 -25.71
N GLY A 72 4.07 6.88 -24.59
CA GLY A 72 2.60 6.84 -24.48
C GLY A 72 2.02 5.43 -24.37
N LEU A 73 2.85 4.41 -24.15
CA LEU A 73 2.41 3.03 -23.95
C LEU A 73 2.39 2.71 -22.47
N GLU A 74 1.22 2.64 -21.87
CA GLU A 74 1.06 2.15 -20.51
C GLU A 74 1.35 0.64 -20.49
N VAL A 75 2.33 0.22 -19.68
CA VAL A 75 2.74 -1.18 -19.55
C VAL A 75 2.53 -1.64 -18.12
N ASN A 76 1.61 -2.59 -17.94
CA ASN A 76 1.25 -3.17 -16.65
C ASN A 76 2.04 -4.44 -16.34
N ASP A 77 2.54 -5.13 -17.36
CA ASP A 77 3.19 -6.42 -17.21
C ASP A 77 4.41 -6.55 -18.12
N ILE A 78 5.52 -7.03 -17.57
CA ILE A 78 6.73 -7.37 -18.30
C ILE A 78 7.08 -8.84 -18.03
N ARG A 79 6.97 -9.68 -19.07
CA ARG A 79 7.20 -11.12 -19.01
C ARG A 79 8.53 -11.48 -19.65
N PHE A 80 9.36 -12.20 -18.92
CA PHE A 80 10.57 -12.82 -19.47
C PHE A 80 10.29 -14.28 -19.83
N LEU A 81 10.63 -14.64 -21.06
CA LEU A 81 10.67 -16.00 -21.54
C LEU A 81 12.10 -16.37 -21.91
N PHE A 82 12.45 -17.62 -21.67
CA PHE A 82 13.73 -18.23 -22.02
C PHE A 82 13.41 -19.36 -22.99
N GLU A 83 13.92 -19.27 -24.21
CA GLU A 83 13.62 -20.21 -25.31
C GLU A 83 12.10 -20.46 -25.49
N GLY A 84 11.30 -19.40 -25.31
CA GLY A 84 9.84 -19.42 -25.43
C GLY A 84 9.08 -19.97 -24.22
N ARG A 85 9.75 -20.26 -23.10
CA ARG A 85 9.13 -20.78 -21.87
C ARG A 85 9.36 -19.84 -20.69
N ALA A 86 8.39 -19.78 -19.77
CA ALA A 86 8.55 -19.03 -18.53
C ALA A 86 9.55 -19.73 -17.60
N LEU A 87 10.13 -18.98 -16.66
CA LEU A 87 11.15 -19.49 -15.74
C LEU A 87 10.64 -20.66 -14.88
N GLU A 88 9.35 -20.61 -14.53
CA GLU A 88 8.63 -21.63 -13.77
C GLU A 88 8.58 -22.99 -14.49
N ALA A 89 8.69 -23.00 -15.82
CA ALA A 89 8.76 -24.26 -16.58
C ALA A 89 10.12 -24.95 -16.44
N TYR A 90 11.17 -24.21 -16.05
CA TYR A 90 12.52 -24.74 -15.83
C TYR A 90 12.76 -25.17 -14.37
N PHE A 91 12.09 -24.52 -13.42
CA PHE A 91 12.23 -24.78 -11.98
C PHE A 91 10.85 -24.97 -11.30
N PRO A 92 10.09 -26.02 -11.67
CA PRO A 92 8.74 -26.25 -11.14
C PRO A 92 8.72 -26.57 -9.63
N GLU A 93 9.80 -27.13 -9.09
CA GLU A 93 9.93 -27.53 -7.69
C GLU A 93 9.83 -26.35 -6.71
N ASP A 94 10.26 -25.16 -7.12
CA ASP A 94 10.20 -23.94 -6.30
C ASP A 94 8.77 -23.52 -5.97
N LEU A 95 7.82 -23.93 -6.80
CA LEU A 95 6.40 -23.60 -6.69
C LEU A 95 5.55 -24.82 -6.29
N ALA A 96 6.17 -25.99 -6.11
CA ALA A 96 5.46 -27.24 -5.87
C ALA A 96 4.83 -27.33 -4.47
N VAL A 97 5.22 -26.44 -3.55
CA VAL A 97 4.63 -26.41 -2.21
C VAL A 97 3.31 -25.66 -2.27
N SER A 98 2.20 -26.40 -2.15
CA SER A 98 0.87 -25.79 -2.09
C SER A 98 0.81 -24.76 -0.96
N PRO A 99 0.23 -23.57 -1.20
CA PRO A 99 -0.02 -22.60 -0.14
C PRO A 99 -0.69 -23.30 1.02
N ARG A 100 -0.18 -23.08 2.24
CA ARG A 100 -0.78 -23.68 3.42
C ARG A 100 -2.16 -23.04 3.55
N LYS A 101 -3.24 -23.80 3.29
CA LYS A 101 -4.60 -23.31 3.56
C LYS A 101 -4.61 -22.84 5.00
N ALA A 102 -4.88 -21.55 5.21
CA ALA A 102 -4.96 -20.95 6.53
C ALA A 102 -6.06 -21.67 7.33
N ALA A 103 -5.68 -22.75 8.02
CA ALA A 103 -6.44 -23.21 9.16
C ALA A 103 -6.30 -22.06 10.15
N ARG A 104 -7.39 -21.32 10.38
CA ARG A 104 -7.48 -20.15 11.25
C ARG A 104 -6.73 -20.46 12.55
N SER A 105 -5.46 -20.07 12.59
CA SER A 105 -4.53 -20.46 13.63
C SER A 105 -4.92 -19.70 14.89
N LEU A 106 -4.83 -20.34 16.05
CA LEU A 106 -4.96 -19.64 17.34
C LEU A 106 -3.84 -18.60 17.55
N ARG A 107 -2.85 -18.54 16.64
CA ARG A 107 -1.73 -17.59 16.63
C ARG A 107 -1.55 -17.04 15.21
N SER A 108 -2.39 -16.09 14.82
CA SER A 108 -2.18 -15.37 13.55
C SER A 108 -0.99 -14.42 13.68
N SER A 109 -0.11 -14.47 12.69
CA SER A 109 1.16 -13.72 12.72
C SER A 109 1.65 -13.35 11.33
N VAL A 110 2.44 -12.29 11.22
CA VAL A 110 3.01 -11.79 9.97
C VAL A 110 4.51 -11.66 10.10
N LEU A 111 5.25 -11.95 9.03
CA LEU A 111 6.65 -11.55 8.92
C LEU A 111 6.72 -10.18 8.25
N VAL A 112 7.22 -9.16 8.97
CA VAL A 112 7.62 -7.88 8.37
C VAL A 112 9.12 -7.93 8.15
N SER A 113 9.52 -8.19 6.91
CA SER A 113 10.92 -8.18 6.53
C SER A 113 11.33 -6.79 6.10
N SER A 114 12.46 -6.31 6.60
CA SER A 114 13.09 -5.08 6.12
C SER A 114 14.31 -5.51 5.33
N SER A 115 14.20 -5.55 4.01
CA SER A 115 15.20 -6.21 3.18
C SER A 115 16.59 -5.59 3.26
N HIS A 116 17.55 -6.34 2.74
CA HIS A 116 18.96 -5.98 2.69
C HIS A 116 19.60 -5.88 4.08
N GLY A 117 20.77 -5.25 4.15
CA GLY A 117 21.57 -5.15 5.36
C GLY A 117 23.05 -5.31 5.06
N TYR A 118 23.87 -5.13 6.08
CA TYR A 118 25.32 -5.24 5.98
C TYR A 118 25.76 -6.70 5.84
N ILE A 119 26.55 -7.00 4.80
CA ILE A 119 27.00 -8.35 4.44
C ILE A 119 28.50 -8.41 4.17
N ALA A 120 29.12 -9.60 4.31
CA ALA A 120 30.50 -9.84 3.94
C ALA A 120 30.58 -10.41 2.53
N LEU A 121 31.01 -9.61 1.55
CA LEU A 121 30.99 -9.96 0.12
C LEU A 121 31.83 -11.19 -0.22
N HIS A 122 31.41 -11.94 -1.24
CA HIS A 122 32.19 -13.04 -1.81
C HIS A 122 32.99 -12.57 -3.05
N PRO A 123 34.23 -13.01 -3.27
CA PRO A 123 35.12 -13.74 -2.36
C PRO A 123 35.93 -12.82 -1.43
N THR A 124 35.81 -11.50 -1.57
CA THR A 124 36.70 -10.51 -0.93
C THR A 124 36.61 -10.48 0.60
N ARG A 125 35.47 -10.90 1.16
CA ARG A 125 35.09 -10.80 2.58
C ARG A 125 35.05 -9.36 3.11
N ALA A 126 34.99 -8.38 2.20
CA ALA A 126 34.77 -6.99 2.57
C ALA A 126 33.33 -6.84 3.09
N TRP A 127 33.17 -6.09 4.17
CA TRP A 127 31.84 -5.83 4.73
C TRP A 127 31.25 -4.56 4.13
N GLU A 128 30.07 -4.68 3.50
CA GLU A 128 29.41 -3.59 2.79
C GLU A 128 27.88 -3.65 2.93
N TYR A 129 27.21 -2.52 2.75
CA TYR A 129 25.76 -2.51 2.56
C TYR A 129 25.43 -3.04 1.16
N GLN A 130 24.31 -3.74 1.02
CA GLN A 130 23.93 -4.36 -0.25
C GLN A 130 23.49 -3.35 -1.29
N ARG A 131 22.93 -2.21 -0.86
CA ARG A 131 22.37 -1.20 -1.77
C ARG A 131 23.25 0.05 -1.79
N PRO A 132 23.35 0.72 -2.95
CA PRO A 132 23.97 2.05 -3.01
C PRO A 132 23.09 3.10 -2.33
N ALA A 133 23.70 4.23 -1.96
CA ALA A 133 23.00 5.40 -1.41
C ALA A 133 23.18 6.62 -2.33
N PRO A 134 22.58 6.62 -3.55
CA PRO A 134 22.91 7.59 -4.61
C PRO A 134 22.61 9.04 -4.21
N LEU A 135 21.62 9.27 -3.35
CA LEU A 135 21.24 10.58 -2.82
C LEU A 135 21.41 10.66 -1.30
N GLY A 136 22.28 9.83 -0.73
CA GLY A 136 22.59 9.82 0.71
C GLY A 136 21.59 9.06 1.59
N ILE A 137 20.56 8.44 1.01
CA ILE A 137 19.66 7.50 1.70
C ILE A 137 20.15 6.06 1.51
N GLN A 138 20.37 5.36 2.61
CA GLN A 138 20.74 3.95 2.63
C GLN A 138 19.50 3.10 2.91
N GLU A 139 19.04 2.34 1.91
CA GLU A 139 17.89 1.43 2.04
C GLU A 139 18.07 0.45 3.21
N ASP A 140 19.25 -0.16 3.31
CA ASP A 140 19.61 -1.17 4.31
C ASP A 140 19.37 -0.72 5.76
N THR A 141 19.41 0.58 6.05
CA THR A 141 19.17 1.14 7.39
C THR A 141 17.86 1.90 7.49
N LEU A 142 17.29 2.35 6.38
CA LEU A 142 16.00 3.06 6.35
C LEU A 142 14.81 2.09 6.49
N SER A 143 14.78 1.01 5.71
CA SER A 143 13.67 0.04 5.69
C SER A 143 13.35 -0.59 7.07
N PRO A 144 14.33 -0.83 7.97
CA PRO A 144 14.06 -1.22 9.35
C PRO A 144 13.16 -0.23 10.10
N VAL A 145 13.35 1.07 9.94
CA VAL A 145 12.54 2.10 10.63
C VAL A 145 11.08 2.07 10.19
N TYR A 146 10.83 1.87 8.88
CA TYR A 146 9.48 1.66 8.36
C TYR A 146 8.86 0.37 8.90
N GLY A 147 9.67 -0.69 9.03
CA GLY A 147 9.22 -1.95 9.60
C GLY A 147 8.85 -1.87 11.08
N ASP A 148 9.54 -1.04 11.88
CA ASP A 148 9.19 -0.82 13.28
C ASP A 148 7.81 -0.14 13.41
N GLU A 149 7.53 0.80 12.52
CA GLU A 149 6.24 1.49 12.46
C GLU A 149 5.11 0.57 11.99
N LEU A 150 5.36 -0.24 10.95
CA LEU A 150 4.38 -1.23 10.49
C LEU A 150 4.09 -2.30 11.57
N GLU A 151 5.12 -2.76 12.29
CA GLU A 151 4.95 -3.68 13.41
C GLU A 151 4.01 -3.11 14.47
N ALA A 152 4.27 -1.88 14.92
CA ALA A 152 3.44 -1.21 15.91
C ALA A 152 1.98 -1.08 15.45
N LEU A 153 1.76 -0.71 14.19
CA LEU A 153 0.42 -0.57 13.61
C LEU A 153 -0.31 -1.92 13.51
N ILE A 154 0.34 -2.98 13.04
CA ILE A 154 -0.25 -4.32 12.95
C ILE A 154 -0.62 -4.85 14.33
N VAL A 155 0.24 -4.68 15.33
CA VAL A 155 -0.06 -5.08 16.72
C VAL A 155 -1.25 -4.28 17.26
N GLN A 156 -1.23 -2.95 17.11
CA GLN A 156 -2.24 -2.07 17.68
C GLN A 156 -3.62 -2.21 17.03
N ARG A 157 -3.68 -2.27 15.69
CA ARG A 157 -4.94 -2.20 14.93
C ARG A 157 -5.49 -3.56 14.54
N SER A 158 -4.59 -4.51 14.31
CA SER A 158 -4.94 -5.84 13.81
C SER A 158 -4.79 -6.95 14.86
N GLY A 159 -4.20 -6.66 16.02
CA GLY A 159 -4.05 -7.60 17.14
C GLY A 159 -3.19 -8.82 16.81
N LEU A 160 -2.31 -8.71 15.80
CA LEU A 160 -1.48 -9.81 15.32
C LEU A 160 -0.09 -9.79 15.95
N ALA A 161 0.50 -10.99 16.07
CA ALA A 161 1.92 -11.09 16.34
C ALA A 161 2.73 -10.73 15.09
N VAL A 162 3.85 -10.04 15.26
CA VAL A 162 4.77 -9.68 14.18
C VAL A 162 6.12 -10.33 14.46
N HIS A 163 6.69 -10.92 13.42
CA HIS A 163 8.07 -11.39 13.39
C HIS A 163 8.90 -10.47 12.49
N ARG A 164 10.19 -10.38 12.78
CA ARG A 164 11.17 -9.59 12.00
C ARG A 164 12.27 -10.52 11.50
N ALA A 165 12.70 -10.33 10.26
CA ALA A 165 13.83 -11.09 9.69
C ALA A 165 15.20 -10.54 10.12
N ARG A 166 15.23 -9.35 10.73
CA ARG A 166 16.44 -8.66 11.19
C ARG A 166 16.30 -8.23 12.65
N SER A 167 17.46 -8.09 13.31
CA SER A 167 17.56 -7.58 14.67
C SER A 167 17.30 -6.08 14.75
N ARG A 168 16.91 -5.58 15.93
CA ARG A 168 16.92 -4.15 16.30
C ARG A 168 17.90 -3.84 17.45
N SER A 169 18.78 -4.79 17.75
CA SER A 169 19.81 -4.65 18.79
C SER A 169 20.92 -3.70 18.34
N ASP A 170 21.33 -2.81 19.24
CA ASP A 170 22.47 -1.91 19.08
C ASP A 170 23.82 -2.58 19.41
N ASP A 171 23.80 -3.72 20.10
CA ASP A 171 24.96 -4.59 20.31
C ASP A 171 25.73 -4.84 19.01
N LEU A 172 27.06 -4.91 19.12
CA LEU A 172 27.94 -5.08 17.96
C LEU A 172 27.98 -6.54 17.49
N HIS A 173 27.79 -6.73 16.18
CA HIS A 173 28.03 -8.00 15.50
C HIS A 173 29.53 -8.35 15.57
N PRO A 174 29.90 -9.54 16.06
CA PRO A 174 31.29 -9.86 16.38
C PRO A 174 32.23 -9.88 15.17
N GLU A 175 31.73 -10.24 13.98
CA GLU A 175 32.59 -10.35 12.77
C GLU A 175 32.70 -9.03 11.99
N SER A 176 31.67 -8.17 12.04
CA SER A 176 31.62 -6.93 11.23
C SER A 176 31.90 -5.67 12.05
N GLY A 177 31.73 -5.71 13.37
CA GLY A 177 31.81 -4.55 14.25
C GLY A 177 30.70 -3.52 14.03
N LYS A 178 29.65 -3.83 13.25
CA LYS A 178 28.45 -2.99 13.11
C LYS A 178 27.37 -3.41 14.12
N PRO A 179 26.48 -2.49 14.54
CA PRO A 179 25.28 -2.86 15.29
C PRO A 179 24.49 -3.97 14.60
N TRP A 180 23.94 -4.89 15.38
CA TRP A 180 23.11 -5.98 14.87
C TRP A 180 21.92 -5.48 14.05
N GLU A 181 21.40 -4.30 14.36
CA GLU A 181 20.33 -3.67 13.58
C GLU A 181 20.71 -3.33 12.13
N HIS A 182 22.00 -3.17 11.83
CA HIS A 182 22.48 -2.95 10.47
C HIS A 182 22.67 -4.25 9.70
N MET A 183 22.76 -5.38 10.39
CA MET A 183 23.07 -6.67 9.77
C MET A 183 21.89 -7.19 8.95
N SER A 184 22.20 -7.89 7.87
CA SER A 184 21.18 -8.49 7.01
C SER A 184 20.46 -9.68 7.69
N SER A 185 19.35 -10.11 7.10
CA SER A 185 18.53 -11.21 7.60
C SER A 185 19.34 -12.50 7.73
N ARG A 186 20.21 -12.81 6.74
CA ARG A 186 21.12 -13.96 6.77
C ARG A 186 21.93 -14.05 8.06
N TYR A 187 22.55 -12.96 8.51
CA TYR A 187 23.38 -12.98 9.72
C TYR A 187 22.55 -13.03 10.99
N HIS A 188 21.39 -12.37 11.01
CA HIS A 188 20.49 -12.46 12.15
C HIS A 188 19.99 -13.90 12.34
N LEU A 189 19.57 -14.55 11.25
CA LEU A 189 19.08 -15.92 11.25
C LEU A 189 20.20 -16.93 11.50
N LYS A 190 21.43 -16.68 11.04
CA LYS A 190 22.63 -17.45 11.45
C LYS A 190 22.81 -17.44 12.96
N ALA A 191 22.59 -16.31 13.63
CA ALA A 191 22.75 -16.21 15.07
C ALA A 191 21.63 -16.92 15.84
N LEU A 192 20.38 -16.83 15.36
CA LEU A 192 19.23 -17.50 15.99
C LEU A 192 19.19 -19.01 15.73
N PHE A 193 19.61 -19.43 14.54
CA PHE A 193 19.48 -20.80 14.06
C PHE A 193 20.79 -21.29 13.38
N PRO A 194 21.92 -21.39 14.12
CA PRO A 194 23.22 -21.70 13.53
C PRO A 194 23.25 -23.03 12.78
N ASP A 195 22.46 -24.02 13.23
CA ASP A 195 22.41 -25.36 12.61
C ASP A 195 21.42 -25.46 11.44
N ARG A 196 20.61 -24.42 11.19
CA ARG A 196 19.62 -24.39 10.10
C ARG A 196 20.21 -23.75 8.85
N LEU A 197 21.20 -24.43 8.27
CA LEU A 197 21.84 -23.99 7.02
C LEU A 197 20.82 -23.85 5.89
N ASP A 198 19.78 -24.68 5.87
CA ASP A 198 18.65 -24.58 4.94
C ASP A 198 17.87 -23.27 5.06
N MET A 199 18.03 -22.54 6.17
CA MET A 199 17.36 -21.26 6.39
C MET A 199 18.20 -20.07 5.93
N TRP A 200 19.49 -20.03 6.24
CA TRP A 200 20.31 -18.83 6.03
C TRP A 200 21.51 -19.04 5.11
N ASN A 201 21.80 -20.27 4.66
CA ASN A 201 22.96 -20.65 3.86
C ASN A 201 22.68 -21.86 2.95
N GLU A 202 21.66 -21.72 2.09
CA GLU A 202 21.13 -22.78 1.23
C GLU A 202 22.10 -23.14 0.08
N PHE A 203 22.93 -22.18 -0.35
CA PHE A 203 23.86 -22.28 -1.48
C PHE A 203 25.31 -21.96 -1.08
N PRO A 204 25.89 -22.65 -0.07
CA PRO A 204 27.20 -22.31 0.51
C PRO A 204 28.36 -22.41 -0.50
N ASP A 205 28.20 -23.28 -1.50
CA ASP A 205 29.22 -23.59 -2.51
C ASP A 205 29.05 -22.77 -3.80
N SER A 206 28.09 -21.83 -3.85
CA SER A 206 27.96 -20.95 -5.00
C SER A 206 29.26 -20.14 -5.20
N PRO A 207 29.83 -20.12 -6.41
CA PRO A 207 31.04 -19.34 -6.71
C PRO A 207 30.71 -17.86 -7.03
N ASN A 208 29.44 -17.48 -7.05
CA ASN A 208 29.00 -16.14 -7.46
C ASN A 208 29.45 -15.08 -6.46
N ALA A 209 29.98 -13.96 -6.97
CA ALA A 209 30.39 -12.83 -6.13
C ALA A 209 29.23 -12.27 -5.29
N ASN A 210 28.01 -12.39 -5.79
CA ASN A 210 26.80 -11.91 -5.13
C ASN A 210 26.13 -12.94 -4.23
N ARG A 211 26.73 -14.12 -4.01
CA ARG A 211 26.12 -15.22 -3.24
C ARG A 211 25.52 -14.76 -1.92
N GLU A 212 26.19 -13.87 -1.20
CA GLU A 212 25.76 -13.45 0.14
C GLU A 212 24.51 -12.54 0.09
N VAL A 213 24.32 -11.81 -1.02
CA VAL A 213 23.07 -11.09 -1.34
C VAL A 213 21.97 -12.10 -1.64
N ASP A 214 22.25 -13.07 -2.51
CA ASP A 214 21.29 -14.08 -2.94
C ASP A 214 20.80 -14.93 -1.75
N GLU A 215 21.70 -15.29 -0.85
CA GLU A 215 21.40 -15.99 0.39
C GLU A 215 20.59 -15.14 1.37
N ASP A 216 20.83 -13.83 1.43
CA ASP A 216 20.04 -12.92 2.26
C ASP A 216 18.60 -12.81 1.77
N ILE A 217 18.41 -12.70 0.45
CA ILE A 217 17.09 -12.72 -0.21
C ILE A 217 16.37 -14.03 0.12
N ARG A 218 17.07 -15.18 0.01
CA ARG A 218 16.50 -16.50 0.29
C ARG A 218 16.16 -16.74 1.75
N ALA A 219 16.91 -16.15 2.66
CA ALA A 219 16.71 -16.37 4.08
C ALA A 219 15.33 -15.88 4.56
N GLN A 220 14.78 -14.84 3.93
CA GLN A 220 13.50 -14.24 4.31
C GLN A 220 12.30 -15.19 4.12
N PRO A 221 12.00 -15.71 2.91
CA PRO A 221 10.90 -16.65 2.74
C PRO A 221 11.17 -18.00 3.41
N ASN A 222 12.42 -18.44 3.53
CA ASN A 222 12.76 -19.65 4.29
C ASN A 222 12.38 -19.49 5.78
N TYR A 223 12.64 -18.32 6.36
CA TYR A 223 12.23 -18.01 7.72
C TYR A 223 10.70 -17.86 7.85
N ALA A 224 10.04 -17.20 6.90
CA ALA A 224 8.57 -17.11 6.87
C ALA A 224 7.92 -18.49 6.87
N ASN A 225 8.44 -19.40 6.03
CA ASN A 225 8.00 -20.80 5.95
C ASN A 225 8.24 -21.55 7.27
N HIS A 226 9.40 -21.34 7.90
CA HIS A 226 9.72 -21.95 9.19
C HIS A 226 8.74 -21.53 10.30
N LEU A 227 8.40 -20.24 10.35
CA LEU A 227 7.45 -19.68 11.31
C LEU A 227 6.00 -20.11 11.02
N GLY A 228 5.67 -20.35 9.75
CA GLY A 228 4.30 -20.62 9.32
C GLY A 228 3.39 -19.40 9.48
N VAL A 229 3.90 -18.21 9.15
CA VAL A 229 3.14 -16.95 9.19
C VAL A 229 2.00 -16.91 8.17
N ASP A 230 1.00 -16.06 8.41
CA ASP A 230 -0.16 -15.88 7.54
C ASP A 230 0.15 -15.03 6.29
N ALA A 231 1.16 -14.17 6.37
CA ALA A 231 1.66 -13.37 5.27
C ALA A 231 3.11 -12.91 5.52
N MET A 232 3.80 -12.53 4.44
CA MET A 232 5.10 -11.88 4.47
C MET A 232 5.04 -10.53 3.74
N LEU A 233 5.41 -9.47 4.43
CA LEU A 233 5.48 -8.10 3.91
C LEU A 233 6.95 -7.68 3.88
N SER A 234 7.56 -7.69 2.70
CA SER A 234 8.95 -7.28 2.51
C SER A 234 9.01 -5.78 2.18
N LEU A 235 9.65 -4.98 3.02
CA LEU A 235 9.72 -3.52 2.88
C LEU A 235 11.04 -3.10 2.24
N HIS A 236 10.92 -2.28 1.20
CA HIS A 236 12.03 -1.79 0.38
C HIS A 236 11.85 -0.31 0.00
N THR A 237 12.91 0.25 -0.57
CA THR A 237 12.87 1.50 -1.35
C THR A 237 13.53 1.25 -2.70
N ASN A 238 12.99 1.83 -3.76
CA ASN A 238 13.39 1.47 -5.11
C ASN A 238 14.48 2.40 -5.64
N GLY A 239 15.19 1.95 -6.67
CA GLY A 239 16.24 2.70 -7.35
C GLY A 239 16.11 2.59 -8.86
N HIS A 240 16.39 3.69 -9.55
CA HIS A 240 16.39 3.74 -11.02
C HIS A 240 17.47 4.68 -11.55
N ASP A 241 18.06 4.34 -12.70
CA ASP A 241 19.10 5.14 -13.35
C ASP A 241 18.59 6.54 -13.76
N SER A 242 17.31 6.65 -14.08
CA SER A 242 16.66 7.95 -14.29
C SER A 242 16.05 8.46 -12.99
N ALA A 243 16.55 9.60 -12.51
CA ALA A 243 16.01 10.33 -11.37
C ALA A 243 14.57 10.87 -11.59
N ALA A 244 13.98 10.69 -12.77
CA ALA A 244 12.58 11.06 -13.04
C ALA A 244 11.57 9.99 -12.59
N VAL A 245 12.01 8.75 -12.38
CA VAL A 245 11.13 7.66 -11.92
C VAL A 245 10.91 7.80 -10.42
N ARG A 246 9.65 7.73 -10.00
CA ARG A 246 9.23 7.99 -8.62
C ARG A 246 7.88 7.35 -8.29
N GLY A 247 7.54 7.31 -7.01
CA GLY A 247 6.28 6.80 -6.47
C GLY A 247 6.38 5.46 -5.76
N ALA A 248 5.27 5.04 -5.16
CA ALA A 248 5.15 3.74 -4.50
C ALA A 248 4.69 2.64 -5.46
N GLU A 249 5.28 1.45 -5.31
CA GLU A 249 4.94 0.25 -6.06
C GLU A 249 4.91 -0.98 -5.15
N VAL A 250 4.15 -2.00 -5.55
CA VAL A 250 4.15 -3.30 -4.86
C VAL A 250 4.37 -4.39 -5.88
N TYR A 251 5.27 -5.32 -5.61
CA TYR A 251 5.55 -6.48 -6.46
C TYR A 251 4.95 -7.74 -5.86
N HIS A 252 4.22 -8.49 -6.68
CA HIS A 252 3.64 -9.78 -6.35
C HIS A 252 4.30 -10.89 -7.17
N HIS A 253 4.31 -12.13 -6.66
CA HIS A 253 4.78 -13.24 -7.45
C HIS A 253 3.76 -13.56 -8.55
N ARG A 254 4.16 -13.50 -9.82
CA ARG A 254 3.30 -13.66 -11.00
C ARG A 254 2.40 -14.90 -10.97
N SER A 255 2.93 -15.99 -10.43
CA SER A 255 2.24 -17.29 -10.40
C SER A 255 1.35 -17.51 -9.16
N LYS A 256 1.21 -16.50 -8.28
CA LYS A 256 0.45 -16.57 -7.03
C LYS A 256 -0.66 -15.52 -7.01
N PRO A 257 -1.91 -15.88 -7.37
CA PRO A 257 -3.03 -14.94 -7.42
C PRO A 257 -3.32 -14.24 -6.09
N GLU A 258 -3.08 -14.92 -4.96
CA GLU A 258 -3.23 -14.38 -3.61
C GLU A 258 -2.24 -13.24 -3.32
N ASP A 259 -1.01 -13.29 -3.87
CA ASP A 259 -0.03 -12.21 -3.74
C ASP A 259 -0.51 -10.96 -4.49
N LYS A 260 -1.14 -11.14 -5.65
CA LYS A 260 -1.72 -10.02 -6.42
C LYS A 260 -2.85 -9.35 -5.63
N ALA A 261 -3.76 -10.15 -5.07
CA ALA A 261 -4.87 -9.61 -4.27
C ALA A 261 -4.36 -8.85 -3.05
N LEU A 262 -3.33 -9.35 -2.37
CA LEU A 262 -2.67 -8.65 -1.27
C LEU A 262 -2.01 -7.35 -1.74
N GLY A 263 -1.23 -7.40 -2.82
CA GLY A 263 -0.49 -6.25 -3.33
C GLY A 263 -1.40 -5.12 -3.84
N ASP A 264 -2.49 -5.46 -4.53
CA ASP A 264 -3.49 -4.49 -5.00
C ASP A 264 -4.23 -3.84 -3.82
N SER A 265 -4.56 -4.62 -2.78
CA SER A 265 -5.17 -4.11 -1.57
C SER A 265 -4.25 -3.09 -0.86
N ILE A 266 -2.95 -3.39 -0.77
CA ILE A 266 -1.93 -2.49 -0.21
C ILE A 266 -1.83 -1.19 -1.01
N LEU A 267 -1.65 -1.25 -2.33
CA LEU A 267 -1.54 -0.02 -3.14
C LEU A 267 -2.79 0.84 -3.06
N CYS A 268 -3.96 0.22 -3.00
CA CYS A 268 -5.21 0.95 -2.88
C CYS A 268 -5.35 1.67 -1.53
N ALA A 269 -4.99 1.00 -0.43
CA ALA A 269 -5.00 1.59 0.91
C ALA A 269 -3.90 2.64 1.09
N MET A 270 -2.69 2.41 0.56
CA MET A 270 -1.63 3.42 0.52
C MET A 270 -2.09 4.68 -0.20
N ARG A 271 -2.78 4.54 -1.35
CA ARG A 271 -3.34 5.69 -2.08
C ARG A 271 -4.29 6.50 -1.23
N GLU A 272 -5.27 5.85 -0.62
CA GLU A 272 -6.27 6.54 0.21
C GLU A 272 -5.62 7.29 1.39
N ILE A 273 -4.66 6.67 2.09
CA ILE A 273 -4.07 7.22 3.32
C ILE A 273 -2.99 8.27 3.02
N ILE A 274 -2.13 8.05 2.02
CA ILE A 274 -1.09 9.01 1.62
C ILE A 274 -1.73 10.27 1.02
N HIS A 275 -2.70 10.12 0.12
CA HIS A 275 -3.36 11.27 -0.52
C HIS A 275 -4.25 12.07 0.44
N ALA A 276 -4.54 11.54 1.63
CA ALA A 276 -5.21 12.28 2.69
C ALA A 276 -4.29 13.26 3.45
N GLN A 277 -2.96 13.15 3.28
CA GLN A 277 -1.99 14.00 3.97
C GLN A 277 -1.67 15.25 3.16
N GLU A 278 -1.51 16.38 3.88
CA GLU A 278 -1.10 17.64 3.28
C GLU A 278 0.27 17.51 2.60
N GLY A 279 0.36 17.91 1.34
CA GLY A 279 1.59 17.87 0.54
C GLY A 279 1.82 16.55 -0.21
N TYR A 280 0.95 15.55 -0.03
CA TYR A 280 1.04 14.24 -0.67
C TYR A 280 -0.20 13.86 -1.47
N GLU A 281 -1.11 14.80 -1.72
CA GLU A 281 -2.38 14.58 -2.43
C GLU A 281 -2.19 13.96 -3.82
N GLU A 282 -1.07 14.28 -4.47
CA GLU A 282 -0.71 13.81 -5.81
C GLU A 282 0.52 12.88 -5.81
N PHE A 283 0.90 12.33 -4.64
CA PHE A 283 2.06 11.44 -4.56
C PHE A 283 1.86 10.23 -5.49
N PRO A 284 2.79 9.92 -6.41
CA PRO A 284 2.55 8.86 -7.40
C PRO A 284 2.49 7.47 -6.74
N ILE A 285 1.40 6.74 -7.00
CA ILE A 285 1.19 5.39 -6.47
C ILE A 285 0.61 4.55 -7.61
N ARG A 286 1.21 3.39 -7.90
CA ARG A 286 0.73 2.51 -8.96
C ARG A 286 -0.72 2.10 -8.74
N THR A 287 -1.47 1.95 -9.83
CA THR A 287 -2.88 1.56 -9.82
C THR A 287 -3.06 0.10 -9.41
N GLN A 288 -2.13 -0.77 -9.81
CA GLN A 288 -2.10 -2.20 -9.52
C GLN A 288 -0.68 -2.65 -9.22
N SER A 289 -0.55 -3.79 -8.53
CA SER A 289 0.72 -4.41 -8.21
C SER A 289 1.40 -5.00 -9.45
N ASN A 290 2.73 -4.95 -9.46
CA ASN A 290 3.57 -5.40 -10.55
C ASN A 290 3.83 -6.91 -10.45
N PRO A 291 3.56 -7.69 -11.52
CA PRO A 291 3.93 -9.10 -11.55
C PRO A 291 5.44 -9.27 -11.76
N ALA A 292 6.08 -10.03 -10.88
CA ALA A 292 7.49 -10.39 -10.99
C ALA A 292 7.75 -11.79 -10.39
N SER A 293 9.00 -12.24 -10.35
CA SER A 293 9.39 -13.57 -9.85
C SER A 293 10.51 -13.46 -8.80
N HIS A 294 10.39 -12.50 -7.88
CA HIS A 294 11.45 -12.13 -6.92
C HIS A 294 11.82 -13.29 -6.01
N GLY A 295 13.07 -13.33 -5.57
CA GLY A 295 13.55 -14.35 -4.64
C GLY A 295 12.76 -14.33 -3.32
N GLU A 296 12.40 -13.15 -2.81
CA GLU A 296 11.70 -12.99 -1.52
C GLU A 296 10.26 -13.56 -1.52
N ASN A 297 9.57 -13.61 -2.67
CA ASN A 297 8.17 -14.07 -2.75
C ASN A 297 7.99 -15.34 -3.58
N ARG A 298 9.07 -15.94 -4.13
CA ARG A 298 8.99 -17.15 -4.95
C ARG A 298 8.62 -18.40 -4.16
N ILE A 299 9.34 -18.70 -3.07
CA ILE A 299 9.20 -19.97 -2.33
C ILE A 299 8.33 -19.86 -1.07
N GLY A 300 7.81 -18.67 -0.77
CA GLY A 300 6.88 -18.46 0.35
C GLY A 300 5.60 -19.30 0.18
N THR A 301 5.16 -19.95 1.25
CA THR A 301 3.96 -20.81 1.30
C THR A 301 2.69 -20.08 1.78
N MET A 302 2.79 -18.76 1.86
CA MET A 302 1.79 -17.79 2.28
C MET A 302 1.76 -16.62 1.28
N PRO A 303 0.70 -15.79 1.27
CA PRO A 303 0.71 -14.53 0.56
C PRO A 303 1.95 -13.69 0.90
N SER A 304 2.71 -13.29 -0.11
CA SER A 304 3.98 -12.58 0.06
C SER A 304 4.17 -11.48 -0.99
N VAL A 305 4.52 -10.28 -0.53
CA VAL A 305 4.70 -9.11 -1.42
C VAL A 305 5.94 -8.31 -1.04
N ILE A 306 6.48 -7.62 -2.02
CA ILE A 306 7.53 -6.61 -1.85
C ILE A 306 6.89 -5.23 -1.99
N VAL A 307 6.99 -4.40 -0.96
CA VAL A 307 6.47 -3.03 -0.92
C VAL A 307 7.64 -2.08 -1.14
N GLU A 308 7.70 -1.51 -2.33
CA GLU A 308 8.63 -0.44 -2.70
C GLU A 308 8.01 0.90 -2.35
N THR A 309 8.41 1.47 -1.21
CA THR A 309 7.67 2.57 -0.60
C THR A 309 7.79 3.88 -1.38
N ALA A 310 8.96 4.15 -1.95
CA ALA A 310 9.27 5.26 -2.86
C ALA A 310 10.65 5.03 -3.50
N TYR A 311 11.08 5.91 -4.42
CA TYR A 311 12.39 5.80 -5.07
C TYR A 311 13.49 6.60 -4.36
N HIS A 312 14.49 5.92 -3.79
CA HIS A 312 15.67 6.57 -3.18
C HIS A 312 16.63 7.20 -4.21
N SER A 313 16.35 7.04 -5.50
CA SER A 313 17.07 7.68 -6.62
C SER A 313 16.38 8.95 -7.13
N ASN A 314 15.19 9.29 -6.63
CA ASN A 314 14.47 10.51 -6.98
C ASN A 314 14.53 11.52 -5.82
N PRO A 315 14.91 12.79 -6.06
CA PRO A 315 15.04 13.78 -4.99
C PRO A 315 13.77 14.08 -4.20
N GLU A 316 12.60 14.08 -4.84
CA GLU A 316 11.32 14.38 -4.18
C GLU A 316 10.87 13.20 -3.31
N ASP A 317 11.04 11.98 -3.80
CA ASP A 317 10.79 10.77 -3.03
C ASP A 317 11.78 10.58 -1.89
N VAL A 318 13.05 10.98 -2.05
CA VAL A 318 14.01 11.01 -0.95
C VAL A 318 13.55 11.95 0.17
N ALA A 319 13.01 13.12 -0.17
CA ALA A 319 12.42 14.00 0.83
C ALA A 319 11.20 13.36 1.52
N ALA A 320 10.34 12.68 0.76
CA ALA A 320 9.20 11.93 1.31
C ALA A 320 9.66 10.79 2.23
N LEU A 321 10.68 10.02 1.84
CA LEU A 321 11.22 8.91 2.61
C LEU A 321 11.78 9.33 3.98
N GLN A 322 12.22 10.58 4.09
CA GLN A 322 12.72 11.18 5.33
C GLN A 322 11.61 11.82 6.18
N ASP A 323 10.43 12.08 5.60
CA ASP A 323 9.32 12.73 6.28
C ASP A 323 8.55 11.73 7.17
N PRO A 324 8.47 11.97 8.49
CA PRO A 324 7.68 11.15 9.39
C PRO A 324 6.19 11.07 9.03
N VAL A 325 5.61 12.12 8.41
CA VAL A 325 4.20 12.12 7.98
C VAL A 325 4.00 11.10 6.87
N PHE A 326 4.86 11.13 5.85
CA PHE A 326 4.83 10.17 4.75
C PHE A 326 5.10 8.74 5.22
N ARG A 327 6.09 8.54 6.09
CA ARG A 327 6.38 7.22 6.67
C ARG A 327 5.15 6.65 7.39
N THR A 328 4.54 7.47 8.25
CA THR A 328 3.32 7.09 8.99
C THR A 328 2.18 6.74 8.05
N ALA A 329 1.90 7.60 7.08
CA ALA A 329 0.82 7.39 6.12
C ALA A 329 1.04 6.12 5.27
N SER A 330 2.28 5.91 4.80
CA SER A 330 2.65 4.73 4.02
C SER A 330 2.44 3.44 4.81
N MET A 331 2.91 3.37 6.05
CA MET A 331 2.79 2.15 6.86
C MET A 331 1.36 1.91 7.36
N LYS A 332 0.57 2.97 7.61
CA LYS A 332 -0.89 2.85 7.82
C LYS A 332 -1.58 2.29 6.58
N GLY A 333 -1.17 2.71 5.39
CA GLY A 333 -1.63 2.16 4.12
C GLY A 333 -1.34 0.67 3.98
N VAL A 334 -0.11 0.24 4.29
CA VAL A 334 0.27 -1.18 4.26
C VAL A 334 -0.53 -2.00 5.28
N GLU A 335 -0.66 -1.52 6.53
CA GLU A 335 -1.48 -2.18 7.56
C GLU A 335 -2.93 -2.34 7.11
N LYS A 336 -3.54 -1.24 6.65
CA LYS A 336 -4.95 -1.25 6.20
C LYS A 336 -5.13 -2.19 5.02
N GLY A 337 -4.25 -2.15 4.03
CA GLY A 337 -4.31 -3.04 2.86
C GLY A 337 -4.22 -4.51 3.23
N TYR A 338 -3.27 -4.88 4.11
CA TYR A 338 -3.16 -6.24 4.60
C TYR A 338 -4.37 -6.67 5.43
N ARG A 339 -4.88 -5.81 6.32
CA ARG A 339 -6.07 -6.07 7.13
C ARG A 339 -7.31 -6.31 6.28
N LEU A 340 -7.55 -5.48 5.26
CA LEU A 340 -8.68 -5.65 4.32
C LEU A 340 -8.57 -6.97 3.55
N PHE A 341 -7.38 -7.29 3.03
CA PHE A 341 -7.11 -8.56 2.35
C PHE A 341 -7.46 -9.77 3.25
N ARG A 342 -6.95 -9.78 4.49
CA ARG A 342 -7.18 -10.85 5.47
C ARG A 342 -8.67 -10.99 5.82
N GLU A 343 -9.40 -9.89 5.88
CA GLU A 343 -10.83 -9.85 6.19
C GLU A 343 -11.71 -10.18 4.97
N GLY A 344 -11.13 -10.41 3.79
CA GLY A 344 -11.86 -10.65 2.54
C GLY A 344 -12.67 -9.44 2.09
N LYS A 345 -12.20 -8.24 2.43
CA LYS A 345 -12.83 -6.96 2.10
C LYS A 345 -12.17 -6.36 0.87
N ASP A 346 -12.97 -5.93 -0.09
CA ASP A 346 -12.49 -5.22 -1.26
C ASP A 346 -11.97 -3.83 -0.88
N CYS A 347 -11.07 -3.28 -1.70
CA CYS A 347 -10.72 -1.88 -1.55
C CYS A 347 -11.86 -0.98 -2.02
N GLN A 348 -12.51 -0.31 -1.07
CA GLN A 348 -13.58 0.65 -1.33
C GLN A 348 -13.21 2.00 -0.71
N PRO A 349 -13.12 3.08 -1.52
CA PRO A 349 -12.87 4.42 -1.00
C PRO A 349 -13.93 4.85 0.01
N LEU A 350 -13.52 5.61 1.02
CA LEU A 350 -14.44 6.26 1.95
C LEU A 350 -15.37 7.22 1.20
N ALA A 351 -16.67 6.93 1.23
CA ALA A 351 -17.68 7.73 0.55
C ALA A 351 -18.95 7.82 1.40
N ALA A 352 -19.44 9.04 1.65
CA ALA A 352 -20.78 9.24 2.16
C ALA A 352 -21.80 8.96 1.06
N ASP A 353 -22.88 8.26 1.39
CA ASP A 353 -24.03 8.05 0.49
C ASP A 353 -24.97 9.27 0.54
N LEU A 354 -25.96 9.29 -0.37
CA LEU A 354 -26.94 10.36 -0.45
C LEU A 354 -27.68 10.55 0.90
N ILE A 355 -27.74 11.80 1.36
CA ILE A 355 -28.54 12.20 2.52
C ILE A 355 -29.86 12.78 2.01
N GLU A 356 -30.99 12.22 2.45
CA GLU A 356 -32.31 12.68 2.02
C GLU A 356 -32.63 14.08 2.52
N SER A 357 -33.22 14.91 1.65
CA SER A 357 -33.76 16.20 2.05
C SER A 357 -34.98 16.01 2.96
N ILE A 358 -34.96 16.64 4.11
CA ILE A 358 -36.06 16.55 5.09
C ILE A 358 -36.90 17.82 5.13
N ARG A 359 -38.13 17.70 5.64
CA ARG A 359 -39.04 18.81 5.89
C ARG A 359 -39.24 18.96 7.39
N LEU A 360 -38.91 20.13 7.93
CA LEU A 360 -39.07 20.42 9.35
C LEU A 360 -40.02 21.59 9.56
N SER A 361 -40.94 21.40 10.50
CA SER A 361 -41.72 22.51 11.06
C SER A 361 -40.80 23.43 11.86
N GLN A 362 -41.19 24.70 11.96
CA GLN A 362 -40.48 25.68 12.78
C GLN A 362 -40.24 25.19 14.21
N GLY A 363 -39.01 25.39 14.71
CA GLY A 363 -38.58 25.02 16.05
C GLY A 363 -38.38 23.53 16.25
N GLN A 364 -38.49 22.72 15.18
CA GLN A 364 -38.23 21.29 15.24
C GLN A 364 -36.80 20.97 14.81
N GLU A 365 -36.32 19.87 15.36
CA GLU A 365 -35.09 19.22 14.97
C GLU A 365 -35.36 17.76 14.63
N GLN A 366 -34.52 17.19 13.78
CA GLN A 366 -34.56 15.78 13.44
C GLN A 366 -33.15 15.24 13.31
N GLN A 367 -32.95 14.02 13.80
CA GLN A 367 -31.74 13.25 13.51
C GLN A 367 -31.82 12.67 12.10
N VAL A 368 -30.77 12.89 11.33
CA VAL A 368 -30.65 12.38 9.96
C VAL A 368 -29.47 11.43 9.90
N ASP A 369 -29.72 10.23 9.37
CA ASP A 369 -28.69 9.22 9.20
C ASP A 369 -27.71 9.67 8.11
N VAL A 370 -26.41 9.47 8.37
CA VAL A 370 -25.34 9.65 7.39
C VAL A 370 -24.81 8.27 7.01
N PRO A 371 -25.40 7.63 5.98
CA PRO A 371 -24.86 6.38 5.45
C PRO A 371 -23.51 6.65 4.77
N PHE A 372 -22.56 5.73 4.92
CA PHE A 372 -21.28 5.77 4.22
C PHE A 372 -20.77 4.36 3.94
N LYS A 373 -19.85 4.28 2.99
CA LYS A 373 -19.16 3.08 2.53
C LYS A 373 -17.65 3.21 2.71
N GLY A 374 -16.94 2.10 2.54
CA GLY A 374 -15.51 2.00 2.81
C GLY A 374 -15.21 1.57 4.25
N TYR A 375 -13.93 1.59 4.59
CA TYR A 375 -13.43 1.06 5.86
C TYR A 375 -12.59 2.14 6.58
N PRO A 376 -13.25 3.14 7.19
CA PRO A 376 -12.54 4.22 7.86
C PRO A 376 -11.83 3.73 9.12
N GLN A 377 -10.76 4.42 9.49
CA GLN A 377 -10.15 4.26 10.81
C GLN A 377 -10.95 5.06 11.84
N TYR A 378 -11.50 4.39 12.85
CA TYR A 378 -12.18 5.06 13.95
C TYR A 378 -11.18 5.69 14.95
N PRO A 379 -11.58 6.76 15.66
CA PRO A 379 -12.89 7.44 15.58
C PRO A 379 -13.11 8.20 14.25
N ILE A 380 -14.36 8.43 13.90
CA ILE A 380 -14.73 9.25 12.72
C ILE A 380 -15.47 10.52 13.15
N GLU A 381 -15.38 11.55 12.33
CA GLU A 381 -16.10 12.80 12.45
C GLU A 381 -17.04 13.00 11.27
N LEU A 382 -18.32 13.30 11.54
CA LEU A 382 -19.26 13.81 10.54
C LEU A 382 -19.22 15.32 10.58
N ILE A 383 -18.69 15.95 9.54
CA ILE A 383 -18.59 17.41 9.43
C ILE A 383 -19.68 17.89 8.49
N THR A 384 -20.57 18.74 8.98
CA THR A 384 -21.68 19.34 8.23
C THR A 384 -21.45 20.85 8.13
N THR A 385 -21.30 21.36 6.92
CA THR A 385 -21.03 22.78 6.65
C THR A 385 -22.21 23.42 5.94
N ASN A 386 -22.59 24.62 6.35
CA ASN A 386 -23.62 25.39 5.67
C ASN A 386 -23.11 25.94 4.35
N VAL A 387 -23.83 25.69 3.27
CA VAL A 387 -23.50 26.19 1.92
C VAL A 387 -24.62 27.03 1.30
N GLY A 388 -25.68 27.30 2.06
CA GLY A 388 -26.83 28.06 1.60
C GLY A 388 -27.80 28.36 2.72
N CYS A 389 -27.52 29.42 3.47
CA CYS A 389 -28.40 29.97 4.50
C CYS A 389 -29.14 31.20 3.95
N PRO A 390 -30.48 31.25 4.01
CA PRO A 390 -31.22 32.44 3.57
C PRO A 390 -30.85 33.71 4.36
N PRO A 391 -30.91 34.91 3.74
CA PRO A 391 -30.62 36.16 4.44
C PRO A 391 -31.48 36.37 5.69
N GLY A 392 -30.85 36.73 6.80
CA GLY A 392 -31.51 36.91 8.10
C GLY A 392 -31.81 35.60 8.83
N TRP A 393 -31.22 34.47 8.40
CA TRP A 393 -31.29 33.20 9.10
C TRP A 393 -29.99 32.88 9.83
N THR A 394 -30.11 32.15 10.92
CA THR A 394 -28.98 31.57 11.64
C THR A 394 -28.90 30.10 11.25
N CYS A 395 -27.81 29.74 10.57
CA CYS A 395 -27.47 28.36 10.26
C CYS A 395 -26.07 28.11 10.81
N THR A 396 -25.89 27.06 11.62
CA THR A 396 -24.62 26.73 12.27
C THR A 396 -24.09 25.41 11.74
N ASP A 397 -22.80 25.37 11.44
CA ASP A 397 -22.10 24.13 11.10
C ASP A 397 -22.19 23.10 12.24
N GLY A 398 -22.15 21.82 11.87
CA GLY A 398 -22.26 20.70 12.78
C GLY A 398 -21.05 19.78 12.72
N LYS A 399 -20.71 19.20 13.87
CA LYS A 399 -19.67 18.19 13.98
C LYS A 399 -20.13 17.09 14.94
N VAL A 400 -20.11 15.84 14.50
CA VAL A 400 -20.46 14.68 15.31
C VAL A 400 -19.28 13.72 15.37
N HIS A 401 -18.86 13.36 16.58
CA HIS A 401 -17.77 12.43 16.83
C HIS A 401 -18.30 11.03 17.11
N ILE A 402 -17.73 10.01 16.46
CA ILE A 402 -18.18 8.62 16.56
C ILE A 402 -16.98 7.75 16.90
N GLU A 403 -17.00 7.18 18.10
CA GLU A 403 -15.83 6.50 18.67
C GLU A 403 -15.49 5.16 18.03
N ALA A 404 -16.50 4.37 17.64
CA ALA A 404 -16.28 3.00 17.18
C ALA A 404 -17.35 2.52 16.18
N GLU A 405 -16.99 1.48 15.44
CA GLU A 405 -17.83 0.75 14.49
C GLU A 405 -18.96 0.02 15.24
N GLY A 406 -20.08 0.71 15.47
CA GLY A 406 -21.21 0.16 16.23
C GLY A 406 -22.06 1.17 16.98
N ALA A 407 -21.59 2.42 17.13
CA ALA A 407 -22.44 3.53 17.58
C ALA A 407 -23.38 3.92 16.42
N LYS A 408 -24.43 3.11 16.21
CA LYS A 408 -25.42 3.33 15.16
C LYS A 408 -26.73 3.89 15.72
N PRO A 409 -27.45 4.66 14.90
CA PRO A 409 -27.00 5.25 13.63
C PRO A 409 -25.99 6.41 13.80
N SER A 410 -25.09 6.56 12.84
CA SER A 410 -24.24 7.75 12.69
C SER A 410 -25.13 8.92 12.25
N GLN A 411 -25.57 9.74 13.19
CA GLN A 411 -26.58 10.77 12.95
C GLN A 411 -26.01 12.18 13.04
N VAL A 412 -26.56 13.07 12.22
CA VAL A 412 -26.40 14.52 12.35
C VAL A 412 -27.74 15.14 12.72
N THR A 413 -27.72 16.12 13.63
CA THR A 413 -28.93 16.84 14.01
C THR A 413 -29.16 18.01 13.07
N MET A 414 -30.31 18.00 12.40
CA MET A 414 -30.76 19.07 11.52
C MET A 414 -31.85 19.89 12.20
N ARG A 415 -31.80 21.22 12.07
CA ARG A 415 -32.68 22.14 12.80
C ARG A 415 -33.34 23.16 11.88
N CYS A 416 -34.51 23.62 12.31
CA CYS A 416 -35.21 24.75 11.70
C CYS A 416 -35.50 25.85 12.74
N ASP A 417 -34.51 26.71 12.98
CA ASP A 417 -34.56 27.67 14.10
C ASP A 417 -35.34 28.96 13.78
N ASN A 418 -35.67 29.21 12.51
CA ASN A 418 -36.15 30.53 12.06
C ASN A 418 -37.63 30.57 11.62
N GLY A 419 -38.28 31.74 11.75
CA GLY A 419 -39.73 31.92 11.59
C GLY A 419 -40.28 32.05 10.16
N ARG A 420 -39.49 31.73 9.13
CA ARG A 420 -39.89 31.84 7.71
C ARG A 420 -39.78 30.48 7.01
N SER A 421 -40.64 30.23 6.03
CA SER A 421 -40.52 29.04 5.19
C SER A 421 -39.43 29.24 4.14
N GLY A 422 -38.59 28.22 3.92
CA GLY A 422 -37.50 28.30 2.96
C GLY A 422 -36.52 27.13 3.06
N PRO A 423 -35.74 26.85 2.01
CA PRO A 423 -34.71 25.82 2.04
C PRO A 423 -33.43 26.35 2.71
N THR A 424 -32.75 25.46 3.45
CA THR A 424 -31.34 25.61 3.83
C THR A 424 -30.53 24.48 3.19
N PHE A 425 -29.29 24.76 2.79
CA PHE A 425 -28.42 23.79 2.11
C PHE A 425 -27.16 23.52 2.92
N TRP A 426 -26.78 22.25 2.94
CA TRP A 426 -25.67 21.74 3.73
C TRP A 426 -24.82 20.80 2.90
N GLU A 427 -23.55 20.70 3.24
CA GLU A 427 -22.62 19.68 2.75
C GLU A 427 -22.11 18.88 3.95
N THR A 428 -22.29 17.56 3.91
CA THR A 428 -21.79 16.66 4.97
C THR A 428 -20.71 15.75 4.40
N ARG A 429 -19.63 15.55 5.15
CA ARG A 429 -18.55 14.61 4.83
C ARG A 429 -18.13 13.79 6.05
N VAL A 430 -17.60 12.60 5.79
CA VAL A 430 -16.97 11.74 6.81
C VAL A 430 -15.47 11.99 6.80
N VAL A 431 -14.89 12.17 7.98
CA VAL A 431 -13.44 12.27 8.18
C VAL A 431 -13.03 11.18 9.16
N ASP A 432 -12.04 10.36 8.81
CA ASP A 432 -11.56 9.30 9.68
C ASP A 432 -10.33 9.72 10.50
N ALA A 433 -9.91 8.90 11.47
CA ALA A 433 -8.78 9.19 12.34
C ALA A 433 -7.40 9.13 11.65
N ASP A 434 -7.35 8.67 10.40
CA ASP A 434 -6.16 8.74 9.55
C ASP A 434 -6.17 9.99 8.64
N GLY A 435 -7.22 10.81 8.74
CA GLY A 435 -7.38 12.05 7.99
C GLY A 435 -8.07 11.87 6.64
N VAL A 436 -8.52 10.66 6.29
CA VAL A 436 -9.23 10.39 5.03
C VAL A 436 -10.56 11.10 5.05
N LYS A 437 -10.85 11.85 3.98
CA LYS A 437 -12.08 12.65 3.84
C LYS A 437 -12.90 12.09 2.70
N SER A 438 -14.17 11.76 2.97
CA SER A 438 -15.10 11.45 1.90
C SER A 438 -15.35 12.70 1.04
N PRO A 439 -15.77 12.53 -0.23
CA PRO A 439 -16.46 13.60 -0.95
C PRO A 439 -17.62 14.14 -0.12
N ALA A 440 -17.88 15.44 -0.24
CA ALA A 440 -18.99 16.08 0.44
C ALA A 440 -20.32 15.75 -0.26
N VAL A 441 -21.33 15.37 0.52
CA VAL A 441 -22.69 15.12 0.04
C VAL A 441 -23.57 16.31 0.37
N ARG A 442 -24.13 16.92 -0.67
CA ARG A 442 -25.05 18.04 -0.52
C ARG A 442 -26.46 17.55 -0.21
N HIS A 443 -27.11 18.17 0.76
CA HIS A 443 -28.51 17.93 1.12
C HIS A 443 -29.20 19.22 1.58
N SER A 444 -30.50 19.15 1.88
CA SER A 444 -31.27 20.33 2.28
C SER A 444 -32.32 20.04 3.34
N VAL A 445 -32.60 21.07 4.14
CA VAL A 445 -33.70 21.09 5.10
C VAL A 445 -34.71 22.13 4.62
N GLN A 446 -35.92 21.69 4.30
CA GLN A 446 -37.03 22.57 3.95
C GLN A 446 -37.77 22.96 5.23
N CYS A 447 -37.55 24.20 5.66
CA CYS A 447 -38.28 24.79 6.79
C CYS A 447 -39.70 25.19 6.39
N ILE A 448 -40.67 24.81 7.21
CA ILE A 448 -42.09 25.12 7.03
C ILE A 448 -42.59 25.87 8.26
N ARG A 449 -43.12 27.08 8.05
CA ARG A 449 -43.79 27.83 9.09
C ARG A 449 -45.08 27.13 9.51
N ASN A 450 -45.29 26.96 10.81
CA ASN A 450 -46.56 26.44 11.33
C ASN A 450 -47.64 27.50 11.14
N SER A 451 -48.72 27.18 10.42
CA SER A 451 -49.82 28.11 10.11
C SER A 451 -50.83 28.28 11.25
N ARG A 452 -50.49 27.94 12.50
CA ARG A 452 -51.46 27.88 13.61
C ARG A 452 -51.67 29.18 14.41
N ASP A 453 -50.95 30.26 14.10
CA ASP A 453 -51.14 31.56 14.78
C ASP A 453 -51.69 32.67 13.86
N ALA A 454 -52.32 32.30 12.74
CA ALA A 454 -52.89 33.27 11.78
C ALA A 454 -54.43 33.38 11.83
N ASP A 455 -55.09 32.85 12.87
CA ASP A 455 -56.52 33.10 13.14
C ASP A 455 -56.66 33.72 14.54
N GLY A 456 -56.35 35.01 14.61
CA GLY A 456 -56.45 35.80 15.83
C GLY A 456 -56.86 37.23 15.53
N LEU A 457 -57.90 37.42 14.71
CA LEU A 457 -58.66 38.67 14.55
C LEU A 457 -59.98 38.36 13.84
N VAL A 458 -60.96 37.84 14.60
CA VAL A 458 -62.37 37.98 14.24
C VAL A 458 -63.03 38.76 15.36
N ASP A 459 -63.31 40.02 15.04
CA ASP A 459 -64.14 40.94 15.81
C ASP A 459 -65.61 40.43 15.76
N PRO A 460 -66.26 40.10 16.89
CA PRO A 460 -67.63 39.59 16.88
C PRO A 460 -68.62 40.76 16.95
N ALA A 461 -68.68 41.59 15.93
CA ALA A 461 -69.79 42.54 15.78
C ALA A 461 -70.95 41.89 15.02
N GLY A 462 -71.74 41.12 15.76
CA GLY A 462 -72.94 40.43 15.27
C GLY A 462 -74.14 40.60 16.19
N THR A 463 -74.78 41.78 16.11
CA THR A 463 -76.22 42.05 16.34
C THR A 463 -76.70 42.67 17.68
N ILE A 464 -77.11 43.95 17.54
CA ILE A 464 -78.30 44.67 18.06
C ILE A 464 -79.09 44.04 19.22
N THR A 465 -79.26 44.81 20.30
CA THR A 465 -80.47 44.81 21.13
C THR A 465 -80.87 46.24 21.52
N ALA A 466 -82.10 46.61 21.17
CA ALA A 466 -82.79 47.80 21.65
C ALA A 466 -83.39 47.53 23.04
N VAL A 467 -83.33 48.51 23.95
CA VAL A 467 -84.29 48.65 25.04
C VAL A 467 -84.62 50.13 25.25
N SER A 468 -85.92 50.39 25.21
CA SER A 468 -86.63 51.62 25.53
C SER A 468 -86.61 51.97 27.02
N SER A 469 -86.39 53.25 27.34
CA SER A 469 -87.30 54.18 28.05
C SER A 469 -86.51 55.36 28.58
#